data_AF-A0A096CMV1-F1
#
_entry.id   AF-A0A096CMV1-F1
#
_cell.length_a   1.000
_cell.length_b   1.000
_cell.length_c   1.000
_cell.angle_alpha   90.00
_cell.angle_beta   90.00
_cell.angle_gamma   90.00
#
_symmetry.space_group_name_H-M   'P 1'
#
loop_
_entity.id
_entity.type
_entity.pdbx_description
1 polymer ?
#
loop_
_entity_poly.entity_id
_entity_poly.type
_entity_poly.pdbx_seq_one_letter_code
_entity_poly.pdbx_strand_id
1 'polypeptide(L)' 'MEPDKSVTMYATVCRSCASQLLVCDHCTNQAVVVHAGNALCFCPGCQVCIHYNGVMTHSIPPQISATCIHAMG' A
#
# COMPACT_ATOMS: atom_id res chain seq x y z
N MET A 1 -20.72 -15.16 6.08
CA MET A 1 -19.35 -14.80 5.67
C MET A 1 -19.31 -13.29 5.74
N GLU A 2 -18.74 -12.75 6.82
CA GLU A 2 -18.61 -11.31 7.00
C GLU A 2 -17.85 -10.74 5.80
N PRO A 3 -18.23 -9.58 5.24
CA PRO A 3 -17.45 -8.97 4.18
C PRO A 3 -16.01 -8.82 4.66
N ASP A 4 -15.07 -9.34 3.87
CA ASP A 4 -13.63 -9.27 4.11
C ASP A 4 -13.29 -7.84 4.57
N LYS A 5 -12.76 -7.71 5.79
CA LYS A 5 -12.54 -6.42 6.44
C LYS A 5 -11.52 -5.64 5.62
N SER A 6 -12.01 -4.80 4.72
CA SER A 6 -11.16 -3.93 3.91
C SER A 6 -10.80 -2.69 4.73
N VAL A 7 -9.50 -2.50 4.94
CA VAL A 7 -8.91 -1.32 5.54
C VAL A 7 -8.33 -0.46 4.43
N THR A 8 -8.50 0.86 4.55
CA THR A 8 -7.97 1.85 3.62
C THR A 8 -6.73 2.51 4.23
N MET A 9 -5.66 2.61 3.44
CA MET A 9 -4.44 3.36 3.78
C MET A 9 -4.19 4.43 2.72
N TYR A 10 -3.98 5.67 3.17
CA TYR A 10 -3.52 6.77 2.32
C TYR A 10 -2.01 6.91 2.48
N ALA A 11 -1.28 6.87 1.36
CA ALA A 11 0.16 6.87 1.40
C ALA A 11 0.76 7.60 0.20
N THR A 12 2.03 8.00 0.33
CA THR A 12 2.82 8.49 -0.80
C THR A 12 3.75 7.39 -1.29
N VAL A 13 3.80 7.15 -2.59
CA VAL A 13 4.75 6.20 -3.17
C VAL A 13 6.17 6.74 -3.04
N CYS A 14 7.00 5.98 -2.35
CA CYS A 14 8.41 6.31 -2.10
C CYS A 14 9.32 5.56 -3.12
N ARG A 15 8.93 4.35 -3.55
CA ARG A 15 9.56 3.59 -4.65
C ARG A 15 8.56 2.61 -5.28
N SER A 16 8.67 2.36 -6.59
CA SER A 16 7.95 1.29 -7.27
C SER A 16 8.90 0.24 -7.87
N CYS A 17 8.49 -1.02 -7.78
CA CYS A 17 9.17 -2.21 -8.30
C CYS A 17 8.13 -3.10 -9.03
N ALA A 18 8.57 -4.15 -9.73
CA ALA A 18 7.73 -4.98 -10.58
C ALA A 18 6.43 -5.50 -9.92
N SER A 19 6.45 -5.83 -8.64
CA SER A 19 5.32 -6.38 -7.89
C SER A 19 5.08 -5.74 -6.53
N GLN A 20 5.81 -4.66 -6.23
CA GLN A 20 5.82 -4.05 -4.89
C GLN A 20 5.97 -2.54 -4.98
N LEU A 21 5.34 -1.85 -4.04
CA LEU A 21 5.54 -0.44 -3.76
C LEU A 21 6.14 -0.30 -2.37
N LEU A 22 7.16 0.54 -2.23
CA LEU A 22 7.47 1.12 -0.93
C LEU A 22 6.68 2.42 -0.83
N VAL A 23 5.79 2.49 0.14
CA VAL A 23 4.97 3.67 0.39
C VAL A 23 5.23 4.22 1.78
N CYS A 24 4.87 5.47 1.99
CA CYS A 24 4.98 6.14 3.27
C CYS A 24 3.54 6.47 3.73
N ASP A 25 3.05 5.77 4.75
CA ASP A 25 1.69 5.90 5.29
C ASP A 25 1.49 7.27 5.94
N HIS A 26 0.43 7.98 5.57
CA HIS A 26 0.13 9.32 6.06
C HIS A 26 -0.33 9.33 7.52
N CYS A 27 -0.95 8.25 8.01
CA CYS A 27 -1.45 8.19 9.38
C CYS A 27 -0.33 7.96 10.39
N THR A 28 0.58 7.02 10.10
CA THR A 28 1.64 6.62 11.03
C THR A 28 3.01 7.21 10.70
N ASN A 29 3.17 7.85 9.53
CA ASN A 29 4.46 8.23 8.95
C ASN A 29 5.44 7.05 8.82
N GLN A 30 4.92 5.82 8.77
CA GLN A 30 5.73 4.62 8.63
C GLN A 30 5.91 4.24 7.17
N ALA A 31 7.11 3.75 6.81
CA ALA A 31 7.33 3.10 5.54
C ALA A 31 6.70 1.70 5.53
N VAL A 32 5.93 1.37 4.50
CA VAL A 32 5.22 0.09 4.34
C VAL A 32 5.50 -0.46 2.95
N VAL A 33 5.76 -1.78 2.86
CA VAL A 33 5.87 -2.47 1.57
C VAL A 33 4.51 -3.04 1.18
N VAL A 34 4.03 -2.67 0.01
CA VAL A 34 2.73 -3.06 -0.52
C VAL A 34 2.94 -3.99 -1.69
N HIS A 35 2.53 -5.24 -1.56
CA HIS A 35 2.56 -6.20 -2.66
C HIS A 35 1.32 -5.98 -3.54
N ALA A 36 1.54 -5.70 -4.82
CA ALA A 36 0.49 -5.45 -5.80
C ALA A 36 1.00 -5.74 -7.22
N GLY A 37 0.22 -6.50 -8.00
CA GLY A 37 0.59 -6.85 -9.37
C GLY A 37 0.68 -5.66 -10.34
N ASN A 38 0.03 -4.54 -10.00
CA ASN A 38 0.03 -3.29 -10.75
C ASN A 38 0.94 -2.21 -10.14
N ALA A 39 1.94 -2.59 -9.32
CA ALA A 39 2.84 -1.65 -8.65
C ALA A 39 3.56 -0.69 -9.63
N LEU A 40 3.94 -1.16 -10.82
CA LEU A 40 4.61 -0.32 -11.83
C LEU A 40 3.75 0.81 -12.39
N CYS A 41 2.43 0.78 -12.16
CA CYS A 41 1.53 1.86 -12.59
C CYS A 41 1.63 3.12 -11.71
N PHE A 42 2.37 3.07 -10.60
CA PHE A 42 2.48 4.19 -9.66
C PHE A 42 3.91 4.70 -9.58
N CYS A 43 4.08 6.00 -9.82
CA CYS A 43 5.37 6.66 -9.79
C CYS A 43 5.73 7.13 -8.37
N PRO A 44 7.02 7.20 -8.01
CA PRO A 44 7.44 7.90 -6.78
C PRO A 44 6.88 9.33 -6.72
N GLY A 45 6.38 9.72 -5.55
CA GLY A 45 5.69 10.99 -5.31
C GLY A 45 4.17 10.95 -5.50
N CYS A 46 3.62 9.93 -6.17
CA CYS A 46 2.17 9.79 -6.30
C CYS A 46 1.52 9.50 -4.95
N GLN A 47 0.41 10.17 -4.67
CA GLN A 47 -0.46 9.80 -3.55
C GLN A 47 -1.37 8.65 -4.00
N VAL A 48 -1.52 7.65 -3.13
CA VAL A 48 -2.31 6.46 -3.41
C VAL A 48 -3.23 6.12 -2.25
N CYS A 49 -4.37 5.55 -2.58
CA CYS A 49 -5.33 4.96 -1.66
C CYS A 49 -5.27 3.44 -1.83
N ILE A 50 -4.87 2.73 -0.79
CA ILE A 50 -4.61 1.29 -0.80
C ILE A 50 -5.67 0.59 0.05
N HIS A 51 -6.35 -0.40 -0.53
CA HIS A 51 -7.27 -1.29 0.16
C HIS A 51 -6.61 -2.63 0.43
N TYR A 52 -6.67 -3.12 1.66
CA TYR A 52 -6.13 -4.42 2.08
C TYR A 52 -6.95 -5.02 3.23
N ASN A 53 -6.68 -6.26 3.64
CA ASN A 53 -7.48 -6.99 4.64
C ASN A 53 -7.20 -6.59 6.12
N GLY A 54 -6.44 -5.52 6.35
CA GLY A 54 -6.06 -5.06 7.69
C GLY A 54 -4.92 -5.84 8.36
N VAL A 55 -4.38 -6.89 7.74
CA VAL A 55 -3.25 -7.65 8.28
C VAL A 55 -1.93 -7.06 7.75
N MET A 56 -0.98 -6.81 8.65
CA MET A 56 0.40 -6.44 8.28
C MET A 56 1.39 -7.44 8.89
N THR A 57 2.52 -7.65 8.22
CA THR A 57 3.62 -8.46 8.79
C THR A 57 4.34 -7.71 9.91
N HIS A 58 4.92 -8.45 10.85
CA HIS A 58 5.76 -7.91 11.94
C HIS A 58 7.20 -7.56 11.50
N SER A 59 7.46 -7.41 10.19
CA SER A 59 8.79 -7.04 9.68
C SER A 59 9.03 -5.53 9.77
N ILE A 60 10.28 -5.11 9.55
CA ILE A 60 10.65 -3.69 9.45
C ILE A 60 11.32 -3.45 8.07
N PRO A 61 10.70 -2.68 7.15
CA PRO A 61 9.33 -2.16 7.24
C PRO A 61 8.28 -3.28 7.25
N PRO A 62 7.09 -3.01 7.81
CA PRO A 62 5.95 -3.93 7.72
C PRO A 62 5.46 -4.04 6.28
N GLN A 63 4.80 -5.16 5.96
CA GLN A 63 4.33 -5.48 4.62
C GLN A 63 2.84 -5.82 4.62
N ILE A 64 2.17 -5.46 3.53
CA ILE A 64 0.75 -5.75 3.28
C ILE A 64 0.54 -6.27 1.86
N SER A 65 -0.56 -7.00 1.65
CA SER A 65 -1.03 -7.38 0.31
C SER A 65 -2.22 -6.52 -0.08
N ALA A 66 -2.08 -5.71 -1.13
CA ALA A 66 -3.17 -4.86 -1.57
C ALA A 66 -4.19 -5.69 -2.36
N THR A 67 -5.46 -5.49 -2.03
CA THR A 67 -6.61 -5.93 -2.83
C THR A 67 -6.86 -4.94 -3.97
N CYS A 68 -6.69 -3.65 -3.72
CA CYS A 68 -6.86 -2.60 -4.72
C CYS A 68 -5.99 -1.38 -4.40
N ILE A 69 -5.55 -0.66 -5.43
CA ILE A 69 -4.79 0.59 -5.29
C ILE A 69 -5.35 1.61 -6.28
N HIS A 70 -5.65 2.81 -5.80
CA HIS A 70 -6.10 3.95 -6.60
C HIS A 70 -5.09 5.10 -6.49
N ALA A 71 -4.76 5.73 -7.61
CA ALA A 71 -4.04 7.00 -7.61
C ALA A 71 -4.98 8.12 -7.14
N MET A 72 -4.48 8.97 -6.26
CA MET A 72 -5.15 10.17 -5.81
C MET A 72 -4.60 11.32 -6.68
N GLY A 73 -5.49 11.95 -7.45
CA GLY A 73 -5.16 13.07 -8.34
C GLY A 73 -5.11 14.41 -7.62
#